data_AF-A0A659UKJ4-F1
#
_entry.id   AF-A0A659UKJ4-F1
#
_cell.length_a   1.000
_cell.length_b   1.000
_cell.length_c   1.000
_cell.angle_alpha   90.00
_cell.angle_beta   90.00
_cell.angle_gamma   90.00
#
_symmetry.space_group_name_H-M   'P 1'
#
loop_
_entity.id
_entity.type
_entity.pdbx_description
1 polymer ?
#
loop_
_entity_poly.entity_id
_entity_poly.type
_entity_poly.pdbx_seq_one_letter_code
_entity_poly.pdbx_strand_id
1 'polypeptide(L)'
;MRIFFTSLFAFFISGLVGGLIAQWLAVATGAEEEYILVFMFSVLVTLVVTFVFFVAQLTNDPGAVVARAGKSTLIVFVVLLVLLVGLILYSDGSAALVRKDMPMVAGLGLPGLVTIIIHWLFVRWRVKRGVADIKAG
;
A
#
# COMPACT_ATOMS: atom_id res chain seq x y z
N MET A 1 23.27 -6.71 -4.63
CA MET A 1 22.58 -7.20 -3.41
C MET A 1 21.75 -6.15 -2.68
N ARG A 2 22.22 -4.90 -2.54
CA ARG A 2 21.52 -3.83 -1.78
C ARG A 2 20.05 -3.60 -2.15
N ILE A 3 19.70 -3.66 -3.44
CA ILE A 3 18.32 -3.44 -3.94
C ILE A 3 17.37 -4.54 -3.47
N PHE A 4 17.81 -5.80 -3.57
CA PHE A 4 17.05 -6.96 -3.12
C PHE A 4 16.73 -6.86 -1.63
N PHE A 5 17.75 -6.66 -0.78
CA PHE A 5 17.54 -6.51 0.66
C PHE A 5 16.64 -5.30 0.99
N THR A 6 16.83 -4.17 0.33
CA THR A 6 15.99 -2.99 0.56
C THR A 6 14.52 -3.28 0.26
N SER A 7 14.23 -4.00 -0.83
CA SER A 7 12.88 -4.34 -1.22
C SER A 7 12.29 -5.45 -0.35
N LEU A 8 13.11 -6.41 0.08
CA LEU A 8 12.71 -7.47 1.02
C LEU A 8 12.32 -6.90 2.39
N PHE A 9 13.15 -6.00 2.94
CA PHE A 9 12.82 -5.32 4.20
C PHE A 9 11.59 -4.42 4.04
N ALA A 10 11.47 -3.71 2.90
CA ALA A 10 10.29 -2.91 2.62
C ALA A 10 9.03 -3.78 2.58
N PHE A 11 9.08 -4.94 1.92
CA PHE A 11 7.99 -5.93 1.86
C PHE A 11 7.56 -6.36 3.26
N PHE A 12 8.49 -6.82 4.10
CA PHE A 12 8.16 -7.27 5.45
C PHE A 12 7.62 -6.13 6.33
N ILE A 13 8.29 -4.97 6.36
CA ILE A 13 7.87 -3.86 7.23
C ILE A 13 6.51 -3.32 6.80
N SER A 14 6.33 -3.03 5.52
CA SER A 14 5.05 -2.48 5.03
C SER A 14 3.93 -3.51 5.09
N GLY A 15 4.20 -4.77 4.74
CA GLY A 15 3.23 -5.85 4.79
C GLY A 15 2.79 -6.17 6.22
N LEU A 16 3.72 -6.20 7.18
CA LEU A 16 3.38 -6.39 8.59
C LEU A 16 2.51 -5.24 9.10
N VAL A 17 2.89 -3.99 8.85
CA VAL A 17 2.09 -2.86 9.34
C VAL A 17 0.72 -2.81 8.67
N GLY A 18 0.63 -3.03 7.35
CA GLY A 18 -0.65 -3.14 6.65
C GLY A 18 -1.52 -4.28 7.19
N GLY A 19 -0.94 -5.45 7.41
CA GLY A 19 -1.62 -6.61 7.99
C GLY A 19 -2.11 -6.34 9.43
N LEU A 20 -1.33 -5.66 10.25
CA LEU A 20 -1.75 -5.25 11.59
C LEU A 20 -2.93 -4.28 11.57
N ILE A 21 -2.95 -3.33 10.62
CA ILE A 21 -4.10 -2.42 10.45
C ILE A 21 -5.33 -3.20 9.99
N ALA A 22 -5.18 -4.15 9.06
CA ALA A 22 -6.28 -5.00 8.61
C ALA A 22 -6.85 -5.84 9.77
N GLN A 23 -5.98 -6.44 10.58
CA GLN A 23 -6.38 -7.23 11.74
C GLN A 23 -7.04 -6.38 12.84
N TRP A 24 -6.48 -5.20 13.11
CA TRP A 24 -7.08 -4.27 14.06
C TRP A 24 -8.49 -3.83 13.62
N LEU A 25 -8.65 -3.55 12.33
CA LEU A 25 -9.95 -3.22 11.76
C LEU A 25 -10.96 -4.38 11.88
N ALA A 26 -10.54 -5.63 11.62
CA ALA A 26 -11.38 -6.81 11.79
C ALA A 26 -11.96 -6.91 13.22
N VAL A 27 -11.08 -6.71 14.22
CA VAL A 27 -11.46 -6.71 15.65
C VAL A 27 -12.40 -5.55 15.96
N ALA A 28 -12.12 -4.36 15.43
CA ALA A 28 -12.92 -3.16 15.67
C ALA A 28 -14.33 -3.24 15.05
N THR A 29 -14.49 -3.94 13.93
CA THR A 29 -15.78 -4.08 13.22
C THR A 29 -16.55 -5.34 13.59
N GLY A 30 -15.96 -6.27 14.37
CA GLY A 30 -16.59 -7.54 14.75
C GLY A 30 -16.89 -8.45 13.56
N ALA A 31 -16.13 -8.32 12.48
CA ALA A 31 -16.37 -9.03 11.21
C ALA A 31 -15.31 -10.11 11.02
N GLU A 32 -15.73 -11.36 10.87
CA GLU A 32 -14.82 -12.52 10.76
C GLU A 32 -14.56 -12.91 9.30
N GLU A 33 -15.59 -13.26 8.52
CA GLU A 33 -15.42 -13.81 7.17
C GLU A 33 -15.08 -12.76 6.11
N GLU A 34 -15.71 -11.58 6.18
CA GLU A 34 -15.49 -10.49 5.21
C GLU A 34 -14.06 -9.94 5.27
N TYR A 35 -13.37 -10.08 6.41
CA TYR A 35 -12.00 -9.63 6.59
C TYR A 35 -10.94 -10.57 6.01
N ILE A 36 -11.31 -11.80 5.65
CA ILE A 36 -10.41 -12.69 4.90
C ILE A 36 -10.06 -12.04 3.55
N LEU A 37 -11.05 -11.45 2.87
CA LEU A 37 -10.84 -10.73 1.61
C LEU A 37 -9.95 -9.50 1.80
N VAL A 38 -10.17 -8.75 2.89
CA VAL A 38 -9.35 -7.59 3.25
C VAL A 38 -7.90 -8.01 3.50
N PHE A 39 -7.68 -9.12 4.20
CA PHE A 39 -6.35 -9.64 4.48
C PHE A 39 -5.65 -10.08 3.19
N MET A 40 -6.31 -10.87 2.34
CA MET A 40 -5.78 -11.29 1.04
C MET A 40 -5.44 -10.09 0.15
N PHE A 41 -6.32 -9.08 0.13
CA PHE A 41 -6.09 -7.85 -0.61
C PHE A 41 -4.86 -7.09 -0.07
N SER A 42 -4.66 -7.03 1.25
CA SER A 42 -3.49 -6.38 1.84
C SER A 42 -2.17 -7.05 1.41
N VAL A 43 -2.15 -8.39 1.31
CA VAL A 43 -1.00 -9.15 0.79
C VAL A 43 -0.77 -8.83 -0.68
N LEU A 44 -1.83 -8.82 -1.49
CA LEU A 44 -1.76 -8.47 -2.91
C LEU A 44 -1.21 -7.06 -3.12
N VAL A 45 -1.72 -6.06 -2.40
CA VAL A 45 -1.21 -4.68 -2.44
C VAL A 45 0.27 -4.65 -2.09
N THR A 46 0.68 -5.35 -1.04
CA THR A 46 2.09 -5.42 -0.62
C THR A 46 2.98 -5.99 -1.73
N LEU A 47 2.55 -7.06 -2.40
CA LEU A 47 3.28 -7.65 -3.52
C LEU A 47 3.41 -6.69 -4.70
N VAL A 48 2.30 -6.07 -5.13
CA VAL A 48 2.27 -5.13 -6.24
C VAL A 48 3.17 -3.92 -5.95
N VAL A 49 3.04 -3.33 -4.77
CA VAL A 49 3.85 -2.19 -4.34
C VAL A 49 5.33 -2.57 -4.34
N THR A 50 5.67 -3.72 -3.76
CA THR A 50 7.05 -4.20 -3.72
C THR A 50 7.63 -4.35 -5.12
N PHE A 51 6.86 -4.93 -6.05
CA PHE A 51 7.29 -5.07 -7.44
C PHE A 51 7.54 -3.72 -8.10
N VAL A 52 6.61 -2.76 -7.98
CA VAL A 52 6.75 -1.42 -8.55
C VAL A 52 8.00 -0.71 -8.03
N PHE A 53 8.23 -0.75 -6.72
CA PHE A 53 9.40 -0.12 -6.10
C PHE A 53 10.70 -0.88 -6.38
N PHE A 54 10.66 -2.20 -6.55
CA PHE A 54 11.81 -2.98 -6.97
C PHE A 54 12.26 -2.56 -8.37
N VAL A 55 11.33 -2.48 -9.33
CA VAL A 55 11.61 -2.03 -10.70
C VAL A 55 12.11 -0.58 -10.71
N ALA A 56 11.51 0.31 -9.91
CA ALA A 56 11.94 1.71 -9.80
C ALA A 56 13.42 1.86 -9.36
N GLN A 57 13.91 0.97 -8.50
CA GLN A 57 15.29 0.97 -8.01
C GLN A 57 16.32 0.47 -9.03
N LEU A 58 15.89 -0.19 -10.13
CA LEU A 58 16.78 -0.67 -11.19
C LEU A 58 17.12 0.40 -12.23
N THR A 59 16.64 1.63 -12.05
CA THR A 59 16.85 2.73 -13.00
C THR A 59 18.15 3.50 -12.75
N ASN A 60 18.59 4.27 -13.76
CA ASN A 60 19.81 5.09 -13.68
C ASN A 60 19.70 6.25 -12.67
N ASP A 61 18.48 6.76 -12.44
CA ASP A 61 18.19 7.74 -11.39
C ASP A 61 17.12 7.18 -10.43
N PRO A 62 17.51 6.25 -9.53
CA PRO A 62 16.57 5.58 -8.66
C PRO A 62 15.93 6.55 -7.66
N GLY A 63 16.59 7.68 -7.34
CA GLY A 63 16.05 8.67 -6.42
C GLY A 63 14.82 9.38 -6.97
N ALA A 64 14.91 9.86 -8.22
CA ALA A 64 13.78 10.53 -8.89
C ALA A 64 12.66 9.53 -9.22
N VAL A 65 13.02 8.33 -9.71
CA VAL A 65 12.03 7.33 -10.13
C VAL A 65 11.26 6.78 -8.92
N VAL A 66 11.89 6.47 -7.79
CA VAL A 66 11.21 6.05 -6.56
C VAL A 66 10.29 7.16 -6.00
N ALA A 67 10.70 8.43 -6.10
CA ALA A 67 9.86 9.55 -5.69
C ALA A 67 8.62 9.71 -6.57
N ARG A 68 8.76 9.49 -7.89
CA ARG A 68 7.64 9.49 -8.83
C ARG A 68 6.73 8.29 -8.64
N ALA A 69 7.32 7.09 -8.52
CA ALA A 69 6.61 5.83 -8.31
C ALA A 69 5.70 5.89 -7.08
N GLY A 70 6.20 6.38 -5.93
CA GLY A 70 5.36 6.52 -4.75
C GLY A 70 4.18 7.47 -4.93
N LYS A 71 4.39 8.61 -5.59
CA LYS A 71 3.28 9.55 -5.91
C LYS A 71 2.28 8.92 -6.87
N SER A 72 2.73 8.29 -7.95
CA SER A 72 1.84 7.66 -8.93
C SER A 72 1.06 6.49 -8.32
N THR A 73 1.72 5.63 -7.54
CA THR A 73 1.07 4.49 -6.89
C THR A 73 0.02 4.95 -5.88
N LEU A 74 0.30 6.00 -5.09
CA LEU A 74 -0.70 6.61 -4.20
C LEU A 74 -1.89 7.18 -4.99
N ILE A 75 -1.65 7.95 -6.05
CA ILE A 75 -2.71 8.54 -6.86
C ILE A 75 -3.58 7.44 -7.47
N VAL A 76 -2.97 6.43 -8.09
CA VAL A 76 -3.70 5.32 -8.70
C VAL A 76 -4.51 4.57 -7.63
N PHE A 77 -3.94 4.30 -6.47
CA PHE A 77 -4.64 3.61 -5.39
C PHE A 77 -5.83 4.42 -4.88
N VAL A 78 -5.67 5.72 -4.65
CA VAL A 78 -6.76 6.62 -4.23
C VAL A 78 -7.85 6.69 -5.30
N VAL A 79 -7.48 6.80 -6.58
CA VAL A 79 -8.45 6.79 -7.69
C VAL A 79 -9.24 5.49 -7.70
N LEU A 80 -8.58 4.34 -7.53
CA LEU A 80 -9.26 3.04 -7.45
C LEU A 80 -10.21 2.96 -6.24
N LEU A 81 -9.83 3.50 -5.08
CA LEU A 81 -10.73 3.57 -3.92
C LEU A 81 -11.94 4.47 -4.17
N VAL A 82 -11.75 5.64 -4.79
CA VAL A 82 -12.84 6.55 -5.15
C VAL A 82 -13.78 5.89 -6.16
N LEU A 83 -13.24 5.18 -7.16
CA LEU A 83 -14.04 4.43 -8.13
C LEU A 83 -14.82 3.30 -7.44
N LEU A 84 -14.22 2.59 -6.49
CA LEU A 84 -14.92 1.56 -5.71
C LEU A 84 -16.09 2.16 -4.91
N VAL A 85 -15.86 3.28 -4.22
CA VAL A 85 -16.93 4.00 -3.50
C VAL A 85 -18.02 4.46 -4.45
N GLY A 86 -17.65 5.06 -5.59
CA GLY A 86 -18.59 5.50 -6.61
C GLY A 86 -19.42 4.35 -7.19
N LEU A 87 -18.80 3.17 -7.36
CA LEU A 87 -19.48 1.96 -7.84
C LEU A 87 -20.50 1.45 -6.83
N ILE A 88 -20.15 1.39 -5.54
CA ILE A 88 -21.07 1.01 -4.45
C ILE A 88 -22.26 1.98 -4.38
N LEU A 89 -21.99 3.28 -4.45
CA LEU A 89 -23.05 4.31 -4.43
C LEU A 89 -23.96 4.23 -5.67
N TYR A 90 -23.43 3.80 -6.82
CA TYR A 90 -24.18 3.64 -8.06
C TYR A 90 -25.00 2.34 -8.09
N SER A 91 -24.44 1.22 -7.60
CA SER A 91 -25.13 -0.07 -7.55
C SER A 91 -26.25 -0.09 -6.51
N ASP A 92 -26.03 0.54 -5.35
CA ASP A 92 -26.89 0.43 -4.20
C ASP A 92 -27.43 1.80 -3.77
N GLY A 93 -28.57 2.19 -4.32
CA GLY A 93 -29.24 3.48 -4.04
C GLY A 93 -29.84 3.63 -2.63
N SER A 94 -29.63 2.64 -1.75
CA SER A 94 -30.15 2.61 -0.38
C SER A 94 -29.06 2.93 0.63
N ALA A 95 -29.25 4.01 1.40
CA ALA A 95 -28.31 4.45 2.44
C ALA A 95 -28.03 3.38 3.52
N ALA A 96 -28.92 2.38 3.68
CA ALA A 96 -28.71 1.27 4.60
C ALA A 96 -27.67 0.25 4.10
N LEU A 97 -27.58 0.03 2.78
CA LEU A 97 -26.60 -0.86 2.16
C LEU A 97 -25.21 -0.21 2.12
N VAL A 98 -25.13 1.08 1.76
CA VAL A 98 -23.88 1.85 1.82
C VAL A 98 -23.24 1.82 3.21
N ARG A 99 -24.06 1.91 4.26
CA ARG A 99 -23.59 1.84 5.65
C ARG A 99 -23.08 0.45 6.03
N LYS A 100 -23.56 -0.60 5.37
CA LYS A 100 -23.11 -1.98 5.55
C LYS A 100 -21.77 -2.23 4.84
N ASP A 101 -21.53 -1.62 3.69
CA ASP A 101 -20.31 -1.84 2.89
C ASP A 101 -19.13 -0.94 3.27
N MET A 102 -19.41 0.18 3.96
CA MET A 102 -18.38 1.12 4.44
C MET A 102 -17.24 0.49 5.25
N PRO A 103 -17.48 -0.43 6.21
CA PRO A 103 -16.43 -1.16 6.92
C PRO A 103 -15.49 -1.94 5.98
N MET A 104 -16.02 -2.51 4.90
CA MET A 104 -15.22 -3.24 3.92
C MET A 104 -14.36 -2.29 3.07
N VAL A 105 -14.91 -1.14 2.67
CA VAL A 105 -14.14 -0.09 1.99
C VAL A 105 -13.01 0.43 2.88
N ALA A 106 -13.29 0.67 4.16
CA ALA A 106 -12.27 1.07 5.13
C ALA A 106 -11.20 -0.03 5.30
N GLY A 107 -11.63 -1.29 5.38
CA GLY A 107 -10.79 -2.48 5.40
C GLY A 107 -9.87 -2.60 4.20
N LEU A 108 -10.34 -2.29 2.99
CA LEU A 108 -9.51 -2.34 1.78
C LEU A 108 -8.59 -1.12 1.65
N GLY A 109 -9.09 0.06 2.01
CA GLY A 109 -8.39 1.33 1.81
C GLY A 109 -7.28 1.60 2.83
N LEU A 110 -7.58 1.49 4.12
CA LEU A 110 -6.65 1.89 5.18
C LEU A 110 -5.37 1.04 5.21
N PRO A 111 -5.43 -0.31 5.25
CA PRO A 111 -4.24 -1.16 5.16
C PRO A 111 -3.42 -0.87 3.92
N GLY A 112 -4.06 -0.74 2.75
CA GLY A 112 -3.36 -0.49 1.49
C GLY A 112 -2.64 0.86 1.48
N LEU A 113 -3.29 1.93 1.94
CA LEU A 113 -2.68 3.26 2.06
C LEU A 113 -1.46 3.23 2.98
N VAL A 114 -1.60 2.63 4.15
CA VAL A 114 -0.52 2.53 5.14
C VAL A 114 0.65 1.73 4.57
N THR A 115 0.39 0.60 3.93
CA THR A 115 1.41 -0.20 3.23
C THR A 115 2.16 0.64 2.22
N ILE A 116 1.45 1.34 1.31
CA ILE A 116 2.09 2.15 0.25
C ILE A 116 2.97 3.25 0.85
N ILE A 117 2.46 3.99 1.85
CA ILE A 117 3.18 5.11 2.48
C ILE A 117 4.46 4.61 3.16
N ILE A 118 4.36 3.56 3.98
CA ILE A 118 5.51 3.02 4.72
C ILE A 118 6.54 2.46 3.75
N HIS A 119 6.10 1.70 2.75
CA HIS A 119 6.98 1.15 1.73
C HIS A 119 7.73 2.26 0.98
N TRP A 120 7.00 3.30 0.57
CA TRP A 120 7.58 4.43 -0.14
C TRP A 120 8.62 5.17 0.69
N LEU A 121 8.29 5.50 1.94
CA LEU A 121 9.19 6.23 2.84
C LEU A 121 10.47 5.43 3.11
N PHE A 122 10.34 4.12 3.37
CA PHE A 122 11.46 3.25 3.63
C PHE A 122 12.41 3.14 2.43
N VAL A 123 11.87 2.84 1.24
CA VAL A 123 12.68 2.69 0.02
C VAL A 123 13.33 4.02 -0.35
N ARG A 124 12.59 5.14 -0.31
CA ARG A 124 13.12 6.47 -0.61
C ARG A 124 14.27 6.84 0.33
N TRP A 125 14.13 6.56 1.62
CA TRP A 125 15.18 6.81 2.60
C TRP A 125 16.42 5.94 2.34
N ARG A 126 16.24 4.65 2.04
CA ARG A 126 17.36 3.73 1.73
C ARG A 126 18.08 4.10 0.44
N VAL A 127 17.38 4.55 -0.60
CA VAL A 127 17.98 5.02 -1.85
C VAL A 127 18.80 6.28 -1.60
N LYS A 128 18.22 7.29 -0.93
CA LYS A 128 18.92 8.55 -0.59
C LYS A 128 20.22 8.31 0.18
N ARG A 129 20.20 7.43 1.20
CA ARG A 129 21.38 7.18 2.03
C ARG A 129 22.57 6.66 1.23
N GLY A 130 22.39 5.64 0.40
CA GLY A 130 23.54 5.17 -0.37
C GLY A 130 23.83 5.95 -1.64
N VAL A 131 23.10 7.02 -1.98
CA VAL A 131 23.61 8.07 -2.88
C VAL A 131 24.55 9.00 -2.13
N ALA A 132 24.24 9.33 -0.87
CA ALA A 132 25.13 10.12 -0.01
C ALA A 132 26.44 9.39 0.27
N ASP A 133 26.41 8.08 0.54
CA ASP A 133 27.62 7.28 0.75
C ASP A 133 28.56 7.27 -0.48
N ILE A 134 28.01 7.23 -1.70
CA ILE A 134 28.82 7.27 -2.95
C ILE A 134 29.50 8.64 -3.13
N LYS A 135 28.89 9.73 -2.65
CA LYS A 135 29.45 11.09 -2.78
C LYS A 135 30.50 11.42 -1.72
N ALA A 136 30.60 10.62 -0.66
CA ALA A 136 31.48 10.87 0.47
C ALA A 136 32.80 10.07 0.43
N GLY A 137 32.97 9.19 -0.56
CA GLY A 137 34.21 8.46 -0.84
C GLY A 137 34.87 8.97 -2.11
#